data_AF-A0A7S0N5B2-F1
#
_entry.id   AF-A0A7S0N5B2-F1
#
_cell.length_a   1.000
_cell.length_b   1.000
_cell.length_c   1.000
_cell.angle_alpha   90.00
_cell.angle_beta   90.00
_cell.angle_gamma   90.00
#
_symmetry.space_group_name_H-M   'P 1'
#
loop_
_entity.id
_entity.type
_entity.pdbx_description
1 polymer ?
#
loop_
_entity_poly.entity_id
_entity_poly.type
_entity_poly.pdbx_seq_one_letter_code
_entity_poly.pdbx_strand_id
1 'polypeptide(L)'
;MRQHLDLHPTQNRAMAAVFRTANAVHHHIFDRIYIVLFNDDRTQFQKDPNFDYWSPLEGIMSYVALEDDFGPMDLGKVFEFCQAMDARLKSTDRPVALMTSPDGKIFTNTVFVLGAFLLLKFNKDLDTAMKCLEPVLSKTVSYKNVSRSSAHSFDLSVQDCLRGLIRAKSAGWVDFGPDGFDVHEYRQLDNPLNADLHEVIPGKLVLMRGPRDLTGGALWRDGERADGCFSRRDFSPAHYADILAQLDVRAVVRCNAPLYDRAGFEGAGIAVVDLCCEDGAPPPVDVVAKF
;
A
#
# COMPACT_ATOMS: atom_id res chain seq x y z
N MET A 1 21.03 18.62 3.49
CA MET A 1 22.10 18.58 2.47
C MET A 1 21.61 17.67 1.35
N ARG A 2 21.15 18.22 0.23
CA ARG A 2 20.52 17.48 -0.88
C ARG A 2 21.59 16.68 -1.62
N GLN A 3 21.62 15.37 -1.48
CA GLN A 3 22.37 14.52 -2.41
C GLN A 3 21.55 14.45 -3.70
N HIS A 4 22.00 15.21 -4.70
CA HIS A 4 21.67 14.92 -6.09
C HIS A 4 22.04 13.45 -6.34
N LEU A 5 21.06 12.64 -6.75
CA LEU A 5 21.37 11.42 -7.49
C LEU A 5 22.05 11.86 -8.79
N ASP A 6 23.37 11.92 -8.76
CA ASP A 6 24.16 12.02 -9.98
C ASP A 6 23.83 10.79 -10.82
N LEU A 7 23.15 11.05 -11.93
CA LEU A 7 22.97 10.08 -12.99
C LEU A 7 24.36 9.67 -13.45
N HIS A 8 24.79 8.45 -13.09
CA HIS A 8 25.96 7.84 -13.69
C HIS A 8 25.79 7.93 -15.22
N PRO A 9 26.77 8.46 -15.97
CA PRO A 9 26.72 8.46 -17.42
C PRO A 9 26.99 7.01 -17.88
N THR A 10 25.95 6.18 -17.88
CA THR A 10 26.01 4.86 -18.50
C THR A 10 26.13 5.06 -20.01
N GLN A 11 27.15 4.40 -20.54
CA GLN A 11 27.50 4.37 -21.95
C GLN A 11 26.26 4.17 -22.83
N ASN A 12 26.22 4.96 -23.89
CA ASN A 12 25.16 5.11 -24.87
C ASN A 12 24.90 3.80 -25.66
N ARG A 13 24.36 2.78 -25.00
CA ARG A 13 23.83 1.57 -25.63
C ARG A 13 22.34 1.82 -25.83
N ALA A 14 21.91 2.00 -27.08
CA ALA A 14 20.50 2.16 -27.40
C ALA A 14 19.72 0.99 -26.78
N MET A 15 18.92 1.28 -25.74
CA MET A 15 18.10 0.27 -25.09
C MET A 15 16.95 -0.08 -26.02
N ALA A 16 16.88 -1.35 -26.44
CA ALA A 16 15.79 -1.82 -27.26
C ALA A 16 14.48 -1.69 -26.47
N ALA A 17 13.47 -1.08 -27.09
CA ALA A 17 12.15 -0.88 -26.48
C ALA A 17 11.48 -2.22 -26.12
N VAL A 18 11.79 -3.27 -26.88
CA VAL A 18 11.31 -4.63 -26.67
C VAL A 18 12.44 -5.62 -26.95
N PHE A 19 12.66 -6.57 -26.03
CA PHE A 19 13.57 -7.70 -26.23
C PHE A 19 12.79 -9.02 -26.13
N ARG A 20 12.85 -9.85 -27.18
CA ARG A 20 12.09 -11.10 -27.28
C ARG A 20 13.00 -12.30 -27.08
N THR A 21 12.57 -13.22 -26.22
CA THR A 21 13.08 -14.59 -26.18
C THR A 21 12.00 -15.53 -26.72
N ALA A 22 12.31 -16.83 -26.84
CA ALA A 22 11.35 -17.81 -27.35
C ALA A 22 10.01 -17.80 -26.59
N ASN A 23 10.04 -17.59 -25.27
CA ASN A 23 8.88 -17.76 -24.38
C ASN A 23 8.51 -16.50 -23.57
N ALA A 24 9.19 -15.37 -23.80
CA ALA A 24 8.90 -14.14 -23.09
C ALA A 24 9.22 -12.87 -23.89
N VAL A 25 8.55 -11.79 -23.53
CA VAL A 25 8.77 -10.44 -24.06
C VAL A 25 9.18 -9.53 -22.91
N HIS A 26 10.34 -8.90 -23.05
CA HIS A 26 10.85 -7.91 -22.10
C HIS A 26 10.47 -6.54 -22.63
N HIS A 27 9.57 -5.86 -21.92
CA HIS A 27 9.19 -4.48 -22.22
C HIS A 27 10.09 -3.54 -21.44
N HIS A 28 10.76 -2.63 -22.14
CA HIS A 28 11.46 -1.53 -21.50
C HIS A 28 10.45 -0.61 -20.81
N ILE A 29 10.74 -0.22 -19.58
CA ILE A 29 9.88 0.68 -18.79
C ILE A 29 10.58 2.02 -18.59
N PHE A 30 11.76 2.00 -17.95
CA PHE A 30 12.50 3.22 -17.64
C PHE A 30 13.96 2.91 -17.34
N ASP A 31 14.90 3.72 -17.85
CA ASP A 31 16.34 3.53 -17.67
C ASP A 31 16.75 2.07 -17.95
N ARG A 32 17.27 1.34 -16.95
CA ARG A 32 17.68 -0.06 -17.06
C ARG A 32 16.62 -1.07 -16.60
N ILE A 33 15.37 -0.63 -16.44
CA ILE A 33 14.27 -1.43 -15.90
C ILE A 33 13.40 -1.99 -17.02
N TYR A 34 13.20 -3.30 -16.96
CA TYR A 34 12.33 -4.06 -17.85
C TYR A 34 11.30 -4.84 -17.05
N ILE A 35 10.14 -5.10 -17.65
CA ILE A 35 9.15 -6.07 -17.14
C ILE A 35 9.00 -7.21 -18.14
N VAL A 36 8.89 -8.44 -17.64
CA VAL A 36 8.83 -9.67 -18.42
C VAL A 36 7.39 -10.17 -18.50
N LEU A 37 6.87 -10.29 -19.73
CA LEU A 37 5.61 -10.97 -20.04
C LEU A 37 5.89 -12.35 -20.61
N PHE A 38 5.26 -13.39 -20.05
CA PHE A 38 5.41 -14.78 -20.50
C PHE A 38 4.30 -15.18 -21.45
N ASN A 39 4.63 -15.94 -22.50
CA ASN A 39 3.71 -16.40 -23.54
C ASN A 39 3.20 -17.84 -23.25
N ASP A 40 2.61 -18.08 -22.07
CA ASP A 40 1.92 -19.33 -21.65
C ASP A 40 2.75 -20.40 -20.90
N ASP A 41 3.99 -20.72 -21.25
CA ASP A 41 4.81 -21.69 -20.49
C ASP A 41 6.11 -21.08 -19.92
N ARG A 42 6.13 -20.90 -18.59
CA ARG A 42 7.30 -20.39 -17.84
C ARG A 42 8.41 -21.43 -17.68
N THR A 43 8.08 -22.72 -17.74
CA THR A 43 9.02 -23.80 -17.43
C THR A 43 10.14 -23.91 -18.47
N GLN A 44 9.88 -23.42 -19.67
CA GLN A 44 10.83 -23.37 -20.78
C GLN A 44 11.50 -22.00 -20.93
N PHE A 45 11.28 -21.07 -20.00
CA PHE A 45 11.94 -19.77 -20.05
C PHE A 45 13.41 -19.88 -19.66
N GLN A 46 14.30 -19.60 -20.61
CA GLN A 46 15.73 -19.44 -20.35
C GLN A 46 16.06 -17.96 -20.12
N LYS A 47 16.67 -17.68 -18.96
CA LYS A 47 17.15 -16.34 -18.59
C LYS A 47 18.30 -15.94 -19.51
N ASP A 48 18.20 -14.76 -20.11
CA ASP A 48 19.31 -14.17 -20.87
C ASP A 48 20.39 -13.65 -19.91
N PRO A 49 21.66 -14.05 -20.04
CA PRO A 49 22.73 -13.65 -19.13
C PRO A 49 23.00 -12.13 -19.10
N ASN A 50 22.53 -11.37 -20.09
CA ASN A 50 22.64 -9.91 -20.12
C ASN A 50 21.69 -9.21 -19.14
N PHE A 51 20.67 -9.90 -18.61
CA PHE A 51 19.73 -9.33 -17.65
C PHE A 51 20.00 -9.84 -16.24
N ASP A 52 19.75 -8.98 -15.26
CA ASP A 52 19.56 -9.37 -13.87
C ASP A 52 18.07 -9.59 -13.59
N TYR A 53 17.66 -10.85 -13.47
CA TYR A 53 16.26 -11.20 -13.27
C TYR A 53 15.87 -11.15 -11.79
N TRP A 54 14.75 -10.49 -11.51
CA TRP A 54 14.20 -10.37 -10.17
C TRP A 54 12.69 -10.62 -10.15
N SER A 55 12.21 -11.36 -9.16
CA SER A 55 10.79 -11.51 -8.87
C SER A 55 10.48 -10.89 -7.50
N PRO A 56 9.67 -9.83 -7.41
CA PRO A 56 9.22 -9.27 -6.13
C PRO A 56 8.07 -10.09 -5.49
N LEU A 57 7.60 -11.15 -6.17
CA LEU A 57 6.49 -11.98 -5.69
C LEU A 57 6.78 -12.67 -4.37
N GLU A 58 8.03 -13.11 -4.19
CA GLU A 58 8.48 -13.72 -2.95
C GLU A 58 8.85 -12.60 -1.96
N GLY A 59 8.06 -12.46 -0.89
CA GLY A 59 8.34 -11.58 0.25
C GLY A 59 7.67 -10.19 0.21
N ILE A 60 7.58 -9.56 -0.97
CA ILE A 60 7.02 -8.19 -1.07
C ILE A 60 5.56 -8.24 -1.55
N MET A 61 5.28 -8.87 -2.69
CA MET A 61 3.98 -8.74 -3.36
C MET A 61 2.92 -9.72 -2.83
N SER A 62 2.61 -9.63 -1.54
CA SER A 62 1.50 -10.34 -0.89
C SER A 62 0.42 -9.37 -0.46
N TYR A 63 -0.82 -9.60 -0.90
CA TYR A 63 -1.99 -8.84 -0.50
C TYR A 63 -2.98 -9.76 0.21
N VAL A 64 -3.51 -9.32 1.35
CA VAL A 64 -4.52 -10.06 2.11
C VAL A 64 -5.89 -9.51 1.73
N ALA A 65 -6.60 -10.25 0.88
CA ALA A 65 -7.94 -9.87 0.43
C ALA A 65 -8.99 -10.05 1.53
N LEU A 66 -9.92 -9.10 1.62
CA LEU A 66 -11.09 -9.21 2.51
C LEU A 66 -12.29 -9.84 1.79
N GLU A 67 -12.46 -9.53 0.51
CA GLU A 67 -13.47 -10.06 -0.40
C GLU A 67 -12.81 -10.33 -1.77
N ASP A 68 -13.35 -9.80 -2.87
CA ASP A 68 -12.80 -9.92 -4.22
C ASP A 68 -11.67 -8.92 -4.54
N ASP A 69 -11.39 -8.01 -3.61
CA ASP A 69 -10.31 -7.05 -3.69
C ASP A 69 -8.94 -7.74 -3.74
N PHE A 70 -7.96 -7.06 -4.35
CA PHE A 70 -6.63 -7.64 -4.53
C PHE A 70 -5.51 -6.62 -4.42
N GLY A 71 -5.83 -5.35 -4.16
CA GLY A 71 -4.89 -4.25 -4.15
C GLY A 71 -5.60 -2.90 -4.17
N PRO A 72 -4.86 -1.80 -4.36
CA PRO A 72 -3.41 -1.76 -4.59
C PRO A 72 -2.58 -2.21 -3.37
N MET A 73 -1.29 -2.48 -3.59
CA MET A 73 -0.35 -2.77 -2.51
C MET A 73 -0.24 -1.58 -1.54
N ASP A 74 -0.17 -1.88 -0.24
CA ASP A 74 -0.07 -0.87 0.82
C ASP A 74 1.25 -0.08 0.78
N LEU A 75 1.31 1.03 1.53
CA LEU A 75 2.47 1.93 1.50
C LEU A 75 3.75 1.26 2.01
N GLY A 76 3.65 0.36 2.99
CA GLY A 76 4.78 -0.45 3.45
C GLY A 76 5.34 -1.35 2.35
N LYS A 77 4.48 -1.97 1.53
CA LYS A 77 4.90 -2.79 0.38
C LYS A 77 5.51 -1.95 -0.72
N VAL A 78 4.96 -0.76 -0.97
CA VAL A 78 5.54 0.21 -1.89
C VAL A 78 6.94 0.63 -1.42
N PHE A 79 7.12 0.89 -0.12
CA PHE A 79 8.42 1.21 0.47
C PHE A 79 9.42 0.06 0.33
N GLU A 80 9.05 -1.14 0.75
CA GLU A 80 9.87 -2.36 0.63
C GLU A 80 10.31 -2.59 -0.83
N PHE A 81 9.39 -2.47 -1.78
CA PHE A 81 9.68 -2.58 -3.21
C PHE A 81 10.69 -1.50 -3.66
N CYS A 82 10.47 -0.25 -3.28
CA CYS A 82 11.35 0.85 -3.63
C CYS A 82 12.78 0.63 -3.12
N GLN A 83 12.94 0.17 -1.87
CA GLN A 83 14.25 -0.10 -1.28
C GLN A 83 14.94 -1.29 -1.97
N ALA A 84 14.20 -2.38 -2.22
CA ALA A 84 14.73 -3.56 -2.88
C ALA A 84 15.17 -3.26 -4.33
N MET A 85 14.35 -2.53 -5.08
CA MET A 85 14.65 -2.15 -6.45
C MET A 85 15.84 -1.18 -6.53
N ASP A 86 15.89 -0.16 -5.67
CA ASP A 86 17.00 0.80 -5.63
C ASP A 86 18.33 0.11 -5.26
N ALA A 87 18.33 -0.74 -4.23
CA ALA A 87 19.52 -1.53 -3.86
C ALA A 87 19.98 -2.42 -5.01
N ARG A 88 19.04 -3.06 -5.73
CA ARG A 88 19.35 -3.93 -6.84
C ARG A 88 19.90 -3.18 -8.05
N LEU A 89 19.31 -2.05 -8.41
CA LEU A 89 19.83 -1.20 -9.49
C LEU A 89 21.25 -0.70 -9.19
N LYS A 90 21.60 -0.49 -7.92
CA LYS A 90 22.96 -0.12 -7.49
C LYS A 90 23.94 -1.29 -7.49
N SER A 91 23.47 -2.52 -7.31
CA SER A 91 24.35 -3.71 -7.21
C SER A 91 24.75 -4.31 -8.56
N THR A 92 24.19 -3.84 -9.68
CA THR A 92 24.49 -4.35 -11.03
C THR A 92 24.38 -3.26 -12.06
N ASP A 93 25.28 -3.25 -13.05
CA ASP A 93 25.17 -2.40 -14.25
C ASP A 93 24.27 -3.02 -15.33
N ARG A 94 23.94 -4.31 -15.21
CA ARG A 94 23.04 -5.00 -16.14
C ARG A 94 21.60 -4.45 -16.04
N PRO A 95 20.81 -4.50 -17.13
CA PRO A 95 19.37 -4.25 -17.06
C PRO A 95 18.68 -5.19 -16.07
N VAL A 96 17.78 -4.66 -15.24
CA VAL A 96 16.98 -5.42 -14.29
C VAL A 96 15.65 -5.81 -14.94
N ALA A 97 15.38 -7.11 -15.02
CA ALA A 97 14.17 -7.67 -15.60
C ALA A 97 13.23 -8.19 -14.50
N LEU A 98 12.13 -7.46 -14.27
CA LEU A 98 11.07 -7.82 -13.35
C LEU A 98 10.24 -8.97 -13.91
N MET A 99 10.32 -10.11 -13.23
CA MET A 99 9.47 -11.27 -13.46
C MET A 99 8.26 -11.17 -12.53
N THR A 100 7.06 -11.28 -13.09
CA THR A 100 5.79 -11.30 -12.33
C THR A 100 4.89 -12.42 -12.82
N SER A 101 3.71 -12.63 -12.23
CA SER A 101 2.69 -13.62 -12.61
C SER A 101 1.92 -13.17 -13.87
N PRO A 102 1.36 -14.07 -14.72
CA PRO A 102 0.48 -13.65 -15.80
C PRO A 102 -0.94 -13.40 -15.29
N ASP A 103 -1.21 -13.74 -14.03
CA ASP A 103 -2.45 -13.42 -13.33
C ASP A 103 -2.66 -11.90 -13.32
N GLY A 104 -3.81 -11.46 -13.83
CA GLY A 104 -4.10 -10.03 -14.01
C GLY A 104 -4.06 -9.24 -12.71
N LYS A 105 -4.44 -9.82 -11.57
CA LYS A 105 -4.44 -9.14 -10.26
C LYS A 105 -3.01 -8.90 -9.77
N ILE A 106 -2.18 -9.94 -9.78
CA ILE A 106 -0.76 -9.85 -9.42
C ILE A 106 0.00 -8.94 -10.39
N PHE A 107 -0.29 -9.05 -11.68
CA PHE A 107 0.31 -8.21 -12.71
C PHE A 107 0.00 -6.73 -12.49
N THR A 108 -1.27 -6.40 -12.23
CA THR A 108 -1.73 -5.03 -11.95
C THR A 108 -1.00 -4.44 -10.74
N ASN A 109 -0.88 -5.19 -9.65
CA ASN A 109 -0.11 -4.73 -8.49
C ASN A 109 1.37 -4.50 -8.81
N THR A 110 1.96 -5.34 -9.65
CA THR A 110 3.36 -5.17 -10.10
C THR A 110 3.53 -3.87 -10.88
N VAL A 111 2.60 -3.58 -11.80
CA VAL A 111 2.60 -2.33 -12.57
C VAL A 111 2.39 -1.12 -11.65
N PHE A 112 1.50 -1.22 -10.66
CA PHE A 112 1.30 -0.17 -9.66
C PHE A 112 2.56 0.13 -8.83
N VAL A 113 3.20 -0.87 -8.22
CA VAL A 113 4.42 -0.62 -7.41
C VAL A 113 5.59 -0.11 -8.26
N LEU A 114 5.67 -0.54 -9.52
CA LEU A 114 6.66 -0.02 -10.47
C LEU A 114 6.38 1.45 -10.80
N GLY A 115 5.12 1.82 -11.06
CA GLY A 115 4.71 3.22 -11.22
C GLY A 115 5.00 4.06 -9.98
N ALA A 116 4.68 3.54 -8.79
CA ALA A 116 4.96 4.20 -7.52
C ALA A 116 6.47 4.43 -7.34
N PHE A 117 7.31 3.47 -7.70
CA PHE A 117 8.76 3.62 -7.68
C PHE A 117 9.25 4.76 -8.60
N LEU A 118 8.71 4.88 -9.82
CA LEU A 118 9.03 5.99 -10.73
C LEU A 118 8.65 7.36 -10.13
N LEU A 119 7.49 7.46 -9.50
CA LEU A 119 7.01 8.70 -8.86
C LEU A 119 7.82 9.06 -7.61
N LEU A 120 8.08 8.07 -6.75
CA LEU A 120 8.63 8.29 -5.42
C LEU A 120 10.16 8.39 -5.43
N LYS A 121 10.86 7.49 -6.12
CA LYS A 121 12.34 7.43 -6.13
C LYS A 121 12.97 8.17 -7.31
N PHE A 122 12.38 8.09 -8.50
CA PHE A 122 12.87 8.84 -9.67
C PHE A 122 12.27 10.23 -9.84
N ASN A 123 11.37 10.65 -8.94
CA ASN A 123 10.69 11.95 -8.97
C ASN A 123 10.04 12.26 -10.33
N LYS A 124 9.49 11.25 -11.00
CA LYS A 124 8.71 11.45 -12.23
C LYS A 124 7.36 12.06 -11.91
N ASP A 125 6.84 12.86 -12.84
CA ASP A 125 5.43 13.23 -12.85
C ASP A 125 4.56 12.06 -13.32
N LEU A 126 3.25 12.20 -13.12
CA LEU A 126 2.27 11.17 -13.46
C LEU A 126 2.30 10.83 -14.96
N ASP A 127 2.35 11.83 -15.84
CA ASP A 127 2.29 11.62 -17.29
C ASP A 127 3.51 10.85 -17.80
N THR A 128 4.69 11.19 -17.29
CA THR A 128 5.95 10.49 -17.60
C THR A 128 5.92 9.06 -17.09
N ALA A 129 5.48 8.83 -15.85
CA ALA A 129 5.36 7.49 -15.30
C ALA A 129 4.36 6.64 -16.09
N MET A 130 3.20 7.20 -16.46
CA MET A 130 2.19 6.52 -17.27
C MET A 130 2.72 6.17 -18.67
N LYS A 131 3.46 7.07 -19.31
CA LYS A 131 4.11 6.81 -20.60
C LYS A 131 5.14 5.68 -20.52
N CYS A 132 5.91 5.62 -19.44
CA CYS A 132 6.83 4.50 -19.19
C CYS A 132 6.10 3.15 -19.04
N LEU A 133 4.89 3.15 -18.47
CA LEU A 133 4.09 1.94 -18.25
C LEU A 133 3.22 1.56 -19.44
N GLU A 134 3.00 2.46 -20.40
CA GLU A 134 2.16 2.27 -21.59
C GLU A 134 2.31 0.90 -22.27
N PRO A 135 3.53 0.34 -22.45
CA PRO A 135 3.70 -0.96 -23.10
C PRO A 135 2.97 -2.13 -22.42
N VAL A 136 2.60 -1.98 -21.15
CA VAL A 136 1.99 -3.04 -20.34
C VAL A 136 0.65 -2.71 -19.71
N LEU A 137 0.17 -1.46 -19.81
CA LEU A 137 -1.09 -1.04 -19.17
C LEU A 137 -2.31 -1.85 -19.64
N SER A 138 -2.32 -2.27 -20.92
CA SER A 138 -3.43 -3.07 -21.49
C SER A 138 -3.61 -4.47 -20.86
N LYS A 139 -2.64 -4.91 -20.05
CA LYS A 139 -2.69 -6.18 -19.30
C LYS A 139 -3.16 -6.00 -17.85
N THR A 140 -3.34 -4.76 -17.40
CA THR A 140 -3.85 -4.48 -16.06
C THR A 140 -5.37 -4.64 -16.00
N VAL A 141 -5.89 -4.94 -14.82
CA VAL A 141 -7.32 -4.98 -14.50
C VAL A 141 -7.63 -3.92 -13.44
N SER A 142 -8.89 -3.50 -13.33
CA SER A 142 -9.28 -2.48 -12.34
C SER A 142 -9.29 -3.04 -10.92
N TYR A 143 -8.90 -2.21 -9.95
CA TYR A 143 -9.10 -2.45 -8.53
C TYR A 143 -10.57 -2.35 -8.16
N LYS A 144 -11.04 -3.27 -7.32
CA LYS A 144 -12.41 -3.35 -6.84
C LYS A 144 -12.51 -2.91 -5.39
N ASN A 145 -13.63 -2.31 -5.02
CA ASN A 145 -13.93 -2.00 -3.63
C ASN A 145 -14.22 -3.27 -2.82
N VAL A 146 -13.99 -3.18 -1.50
CA VAL A 146 -14.36 -4.23 -0.54
C VAL A 146 -15.86 -4.15 -0.29
N SER A 147 -16.64 -4.89 -1.09
CA SER A 147 -18.10 -4.95 -0.96
C SER A 147 -18.60 -6.36 -1.24
N ARG A 148 -19.53 -6.84 -0.41
CA ARG A 148 -20.28 -8.09 -0.64
C ARG A 148 -21.40 -7.92 -1.69
N SER A 149 -21.70 -6.68 -2.05
CA SER A 149 -22.73 -6.34 -3.04
C SER A 149 -22.07 -5.81 -4.31
N SER A 150 -22.36 -6.47 -5.43
CA SER A 150 -21.95 -6.00 -6.77
C SER A 150 -22.70 -4.72 -7.21
N ALA A 151 -23.77 -4.33 -6.51
CA ALA A 151 -24.56 -3.14 -6.84
C ALA A 151 -23.85 -1.80 -6.57
N HIS A 152 -22.70 -1.82 -5.89
CA HIS A 152 -21.95 -0.63 -5.47
C HIS A 152 -20.48 -0.68 -5.90
N SER A 153 -20.17 -1.33 -7.03
CA SER A 153 -18.79 -1.39 -7.52
C SER A 153 -18.35 -0.04 -8.11
N PHE A 154 -17.28 0.54 -7.57
CA PHE A 154 -16.56 1.64 -8.19
C PHE A 154 -15.12 1.21 -8.40
N ASP A 155 -14.77 1.05 -9.68
CA ASP A 155 -13.49 0.49 -10.10
C ASP A 155 -12.44 1.60 -10.25
N LEU A 156 -11.25 1.37 -9.70
CA LEU A 156 -10.10 2.28 -9.84
C LEU A 156 -9.03 1.66 -10.74
N SER A 157 -8.48 2.48 -11.65
CA SER A 157 -7.33 2.06 -12.46
C SER A 157 -6.00 2.26 -11.72
N VAL A 158 -4.92 1.66 -12.23
CA VAL A 158 -3.55 1.96 -11.77
C VAL A 158 -3.26 3.45 -11.84
N GLN A 159 -3.73 4.15 -12.88
CA GLN A 159 -3.52 5.59 -13.03
C GLN A 159 -4.19 6.38 -11.93
N ASP A 160 -5.40 5.99 -11.50
CA ASP A 160 -6.12 6.69 -10.43
C ASP A 160 -5.39 6.55 -9.09
N CYS A 161 -4.90 5.34 -8.77
CA CYS A 161 -4.10 5.10 -7.58
C CYS A 161 -2.78 5.89 -7.61
N LEU A 162 -2.07 5.91 -8.74
CA LEU A 162 -0.83 6.70 -8.90
C LEU A 162 -1.08 8.21 -8.80
N ARG A 163 -2.22 8.70 -9.30
CA ARG A 163 -2.65 10.09 -9.16
C ARG A 163 -2.90 10.46 -7.70
N GLY A 164 -3.51 9.56 -6.92
CA GLY A 164 -3.66 9.71 -5.48
C GLY A 164 -2.31 9.79 -4.76
N LEU A 165 -1.40 8.86 -5.08
CA LEU A 165 -0.07 8.79 -4.49
C LEU A 165 0.77 10.06 -4.74
N ILE A 166 0.80 10.57 -5.99
CA ILE A 166 1.58 11.79 -6.28
C ILE A 166 0.98 13.03 -5.60
N ARG A 167 -0.35 13.07 -5.43
CA ARG A 167 -1.00 14.14 -4.67
C ARG A 167 -0.66 14.06 -3.18
N ALA A 168 -0.66 12.86 -2.61
CA ALA A 168 -0.24 12.63 -1.23
C ALA A 168 1.22 13.03 -1.00
N LYS A 169 2.13 12.64 -1.91
CA LYS A 169 3.54 13.09 -1.90
C LYS A 169 3.64 14.62 -1.99
N SER A 170 2.88 15.26 -2.89
CA SER A 170 2.91 16.72 -3.05
C SER A 170 2.37 17.46 -1.83
N ALA A 171 1.47 16.84 -1.07
CA ALA A 171 0.94 17.35 0.19
C ALA A 171 1.85 17.05 1.40
N GLY A 172 2.97 16.35 1.19
CA GLY A 172 3.90 15.95 2.26
C GLY A 172 3.42 14.76 3.11
N TRP A 173 2.41 14.01 2.66
CA TRP A 173 1.88 12.86 3.42
C TRP A 173 2.71 11.59 3.21
N VAL A 174 3.46 11.52 2.12
CA VAL A 174 4.35 10.40 1.79
C VAL A 174 5.74 10.95 1.53
N ASP A 175 6.68 10.61 2.41
CA ASP A 175 8.10 10.92 2.27
C ASP A 175 8.93 9.65 2.51
N PHE A 176 9.69 9.21 1.50
CA PHE A 176 10.60 8.06 1.62
C PHE A 176 12.07 8.48 1.83
N GLY A 177 12.26 9.69 2.34
CA GLY A 177 13.54 10.18 2.85
C GLY A 177 13.93 9.55 4.20
N PRO A 178 15.13 9.86 4.72
CA PRO A 178 15.67 9.24 5.93
C PRO A 178 14.83 9.44 7.20
N ASP A 179 14.20 10.61 7.33
CA ASP A 179 13.40 10.99 8.50
C ASP A 179 11.89 10.97 8.19
N GLY A 180 11.51 10.31 7.08
CA GLY A 180 10.13 10.25 6.60
C GLY A 180 9.40 9.00 7.09
N PHE A 181 8.97 8.16 6.16
CA PHE A 181 8.16 6.98 6.40
C PHE A 181 8.93 5.87 7.13
N ASP A 182 8.50 5.55 8.36
CA ASP A 182 8.98 4.41 9.13
C ASP A 182 8.13 3.16 8.83
N VAL A 183 8.69 2.24 8.03
CA VAL A 183 8.02 0.99 7.70
C VAL A 183 7.86 0.06 8.90
N HIS A 184 8.74 0.13 9.90
CA HIS A 184 8.64 -0.71 11.09
C HIS A 184 7.46 -0.28 11.95
N GLU A 185 7.38 1.01 12.25
CA GLU A 185 6.22 1.59 12.97
C GLU A 185 4.92 1.33 12.20
N TYR A 186 4.91 1.60 10.88
CA TYR A 186 3.77 1.32 10.02
C TYR A 186 3.28 -0.13 10.16
N ARG A 187 4.19 -1.12 10.10
CA ARG A 187 3.84 -2.54 10.22
C ARG A 187 3.41 -2.95 11.64
N GLN A 188 3.96 -2.31 12.67
CA GLN A 188 3.54 -2.56 14.04
C GLN A 188 2.11 -2.09 14.28
N LEU A 189 1.74 -0.91 13.76
CA LEU A 189 0.39 -0.34 13.92
C LEU A 189 -0.66 -1.00 13.00
N ASP A 190 -0.28 -1.33 11.76
CA ASP A 190 -1.09 -2.08 10.79
C ASP A 190 -1.52 -3.46 11.32
N ASN A 191 -0.68 -4.10 12.13
CA ASN A 191 -0.95 -5.46 12.60
C ASN A 191 -2.25 -5.50 13.44
N PRO A 192 -3.25 -6.32 13.06
CA PRO A 192 -4.53 -6.42 13.78
C PRO A 192 -4.40 -7.06 15.17
N LEU A 193 -3.25 -7.67 15.47
CA LEU A 193 -2.90 -8.20 16.79
C LEU A 193 -2.24 -7.16 17.70
N ASN A 194 -1.94 -5.97 17.17
CA ASN A 194 -1.31 -4.86 17.89
C ASN A 194 -2.24 -3.64 18.01
N ALA A 195 -2.78 -3.13 16.90
CA ALA A 195 -3.60 -1.91 16.92
C ALA A 195 -4.65 -1.84 15.80
N ASP A 196 -4.39 -2.37 14.61
CA ASP A 196 -5.26 -2.17 13.43
C ASP A 196 -5.49 -0.67 13.17
N LEU A 197 -4.37 0.07 13.05
CA LEU A 197 -4.29 1.52 13.07
C LEU A 197 -3.37 2.04 11.97
N HIS A 198 -3.82 3.09 11.27
CA HIS A 198 -3.04 3.80 10.27
C HIS A 198 -3.14 5.30 10.46
N GLU A 199 -2.00 5.99 10.47
CA GLU A 199 -1.96 7.42 10.26
C GLU A 199 -2.06 7.72 8.76
N VAL A 200 -3.21 8.22 8.32
CA VAL A 200 -3.52 8.47 6.90
C VAL A 200 -3.06 9.85 6.46
N ILE A 201 -3.09 10.82 7.38
CA ILE A 201 -2.53 12.16 7.18
C ILE A 201 -1.60 12.45 8.36
N PRO A 202 -0.27 12.53 8.14
CA PRO A 202 0.70 12.78 9.20
C PRO A 202 0.35 14.00 10.05
N GLY A 203 0.33 13.81 11.37
CA GLY A 203 0.02 14.81 12.39
C GLY A 203 -1.43 15.31 12.38
N LYS A 204 -2.35 14.63 11.68
CA LYS A 204 -3.73 15.13 11.51
C LYS A 204 -4.83 14.08 11.58
N LEU A 205 -4.69 12.94 10.90
CA LEU A 205 -5.77 11.97 10.78
C LEU A 205 -5.26 10.55 10.93
N VAL A 206 -5.75 9.88 11.97
CA VAL A 206 -5.53 8.47 12.25
C VAL A 206 -6.85 7.72 12.08
N LEU A 207 -6.80 6.59 11.39
CA LEU A 207 -7.90 5.63 11.32
C LEU A 207 -7.52 4.42 12.16
N MET A 208 -8.44 3.94 12.97
CA MET A 208 -8.24 2.76 13.79
C MET A 208 -9.52 1.97 13.90
N ARG A 209 -9.38 0.68 14.18
CA ARG A 209 -10.52 -0.14 14.56
C ARG A 209 -11.17 0.36 15.87
N GLY A 210 -12.50 0.26 15.92
CA GLY A 210 -13.26 0.67 17.10
C GLY A 210 -12.94 -0.19 18.34
N PRO A 211 -12.58 0.43 19.50
CA PRO A 211 -12.34 -0.30 20.73
C PRO A 211 -13.62 -0.87 21.34
N ARG A 212 -13.46 -1.71 22.37
CA ARG A 212 -14.56 -2.31 23.13
C ARG A 212 -14.31 -2.23 24.63
N ASP A 213 -15.38 -2.12 25.41
CA ASP A 213 -15.26 -2.34 26.87
C ASP A 213 -14.91 -3.80 27.15
N LEU A 214 -13.80 -4.00 27.86
CA LEU A 214 -13.30 -5.31 28.25
C LEU A 214 -13.48 -5.51 29.76
N THR A 215 -13.80 -6.73 30.15
CA THR A 215 -14.01 -7.09 31.56
C THR A 215 -12.70 -7.02 32.34
N GLY A 216 -12.76 -6.55 33.59
CA GLY A 216 -11.62 -6.59 34.52
C GLY A 216 -10.45 -5.67 34.15
N GLY A 217 -10.67 -4.64 33.33
CA GLY A 217 -9.62 -3.69 32.95
C GLY A 217 -8.58 -4.25 31.98
N ALA A 218 -8.90 -5.34 31.27
CA ALA A 218 -8.01 -5.90 30.26
C ALA A 218 -7.72 -4.88 29.14
N LEU A 219 -6.47 -4.86 28.66
CA LEU A 219 -6.06 -4.05 27.51
C LEU A 219 -6.49 -4.68 26.18
N TRP A 220 -6.50 -6.01 26.13
CA TRP A 220 -6.90 -6.76 24.96
C TRP A 220 -7.57 -8.08 25.35
N ARG A 221 -8.35 -8.64 24.42
CA ARG A 221 -8.96 -9.97 24.53
C ARG A 221 -9.05 -10.62 23.15
N ASP A 222 -8.59 -11.85 23.06
CA ASP A 222 -8.80 -12.67 21.88
C ASP A 222 -10.24 -13.19 21.85
N GLY A 223 -10.91 -12.99 20.71
CA GLY A 223 -12.22 -13.52 20.41
C GLY A 223 -12.09 -14.86 19.69
N GLU A 224 -12.95 -15.79 20.04
CA GLU A 224 -13.01 -17.13 19.44
C GLU A 224 -14.17 -17.24 18.45
N ARG A 225 -13.96 -18.01 17.39
CA ARG A 225 -15.01 -18.45 16.47
C ARG A 225 -15.80 -19.61 17.10
N ALA A 226 -16.93 -19.95 16.50
CA ALA A 226 -17.78 -21.06 16.96
C ALA A 226 -17.08 -22.44 16.93
N ASP A 227 -16.00 -22.58 16.16
CA ASP A 227 -15.17 -23.78 16.06
C ASP A 227 -13.98 -23.78 17.05
N GLY A 228 -13.90 -22.79 17.95
CA GLY A 228 -12.81 -22.65 18.92
C GLY A 228 -11.51 -22.09 18.34
N CYS A 229 -11.48 -21.73 17.05
CA CYS A 229 -10.31 -21.08 16.45
C CYS A 229 -10.28 -19.59 16.79
N PHE A 230 -9.06 -19.01 16.80
CA PHE A 230 -8.88 -17.57 16.92
C PHE A 230 -9.66 -16.82 15.82
N SER A 231 -10.44 -15.83 16.23
CA SER A 231 -11.22 -14.98 15.33
C SER A 231 -10.55 -13.63 15.11
N ARG A 232 -10.31 -12.89 16.20
CA ARG A 232 -9.78 -11.52 16.21
C ARG A 232 -9.29 -11.15 17.60
N ARG A 233 -8.53 -10.07 17.74
CA ARG A 233 -8.17 -9.47 19.05
C ARG A 233 -8.89 -8.15 19.26
N ASP A 234 -9.77 -8.04 20.24
CA ASP A 234 -10.41 -6.78 20.65
C ASP A 234 -9.52 -6.02 21.63
N PHE A 235 -9.50 -4.69 21.54
CA PHE A 235 -8.71 -3.78 22.38
C PHE A 235 -9.63 -2.83 23.16
N SER A 236 -9.22 -2.48 24.39
CA SER A 236 -9.92 -1.49 25.20
C SER A 236 -9.49 -0.05 24.86
N PRO A 237 -10.26 0.97 25.25
CA PRO A 237 -9.85 2.37 25.07
C PRO A 237 -8.48 2.67 25.72
N ALA A 238 -8.18 2.06 26.87
CA ALA A 238 -6.92 2.25 27.57
C ALA A 238 -5.71 1.77 26.75
N HIS A 239 -5.84 0.67 25.99
CA HIS A 239 -4.77 0.20 25.09
C HIS A 239 -4.46 1.22 24.00
N TYR A 240 -5.49 1.81 23.40
CA TYR A 240 -5.30 2.85 22.38
C TYR A 240 -4.83 4.18 22.96
N ALA A 241 -5.24 4.55 24.18
CA ALA A 241 -4.88 5.84 24.78
C ALA A 241 -3.36 6.08 24.80
N ASP A 242 -2.57 5.05 25.13
CA ASP A 242 -1.10 5.14 25.14
C ASP A 242 -0.51 5.35 23.74
N ILE A 243 -1.07 4.69 22.71
CA ILE A 243 -0.65 4.82 21.31
C ILE A 243 -1.05 6.20 20.78
N LEU A 244 -2.29 6.59 21.01
CA LEU A 244 -2.85 7.87 20.55
C LEU A 244 -2.14 9.07 21.19
N ALA A 245 -1.71 8.95 22.45
CA ALA A 245 -0.91 9.97 23.11
C ALA A 245 0.46 10.16 22.45
N GLN A 246 1.11 9.08 21.99
CA GLN A 246 2.38 9.15 21.25
C GLN A 246 2.21 9.83 19.89
N LEU A 247 1.04 9.66 19.26
CA LEU A 247 0.66 10.30 18.00
C LEU A 247 0.07 11.72 18.20
N ASP A 248 0.13 12.27 19.41
CA ASP A 248 -0.43 13.58 19.80
C ASP A 248 -1.93 13.76 19.49
N VAL A 249 -2.70 12.66 19.48
CA VAL A 249 -4.13 12.69 19.20
C VAL A 249 -4.90 13.30 20.37
N ARG A 250 -5.73 14.30 20.07
CA ARG A 250 -6.53 15.05 21.06
C ARG A 250 -8.01 14.67 21.09
N ALA A 251 -8.50 14.04 20.03
CA ALA A 251 -9.90 13.66 19.92
C ALA A 251 -10.07 12.37 19.11
N VAL A 252 -11.05 11.57 19.52
CA VAL A 252 -11.55 10.40 18.80
C VAL A 252 -12.96 10.72 18.31
N VAL A 253 -13.17 10.59 17.01
CA VAL A 253 -14.50 10.66 16.39
C VAL A 253 -15.05 9.25 16.26
N ARG A 254 -16.13 8.94 16.97
CA ARG A 254 -16.80 7.64 16.92
C ARG A 254 -17.93 7.68 15.90
N CYS A 255 -17.78 6.90 14.82
CA CYS A 255 -18.74 6.86 13.72
C CYS A 255 -19.66 5.63 13.75
N ASN A 256 -19.44 4.68 14.66
CA ASN A 256 -20.21 3.46 14.83
C ASN A 256 -21.04 3.48 16.13
N ALA A 257 -21.85 2.43 16.34
CA ALA A 257 -22.53 2.23 17.61
C ALA A 257 -21.54 2.23 18.80
N PRO A 258 -21.93 2.77 19.97
CA PRO A 258 -21.04 2.89 21.13
C PRO A 258 -20.74 1.49 21.73
N LEU A 259 -19.61 0.92 21.35
CA LEU A 259 -19.12 -0.38 21.85
C LEU A 259 -18.20 -0.26 23.08
N TYR A 260 -17.93 0.97 23.51
CA TYR A 260 -17.09 1.29 24.65
C TYR A 260 -17.60 2.56 25.36
N ASP A 261 -17.28 2.75 26.63
CA ASP A 261 -17.58 3.98 27.37
C ASP A 261 -16.58 5.09 27.00
N ARG A 262 -17.08 6.26 26.59
CA ARG A 262 -16.27 7.44 26.27
C ARG A 262 -15.34 7.86 27.42
N ALA A 263 -15.73 7.57 28.67
CA ALA A 263 -14.91 7.82 29.85
C ALA A 263 -13.53 7.16 29.77
N GLY A 264 -13.39 6.05 29.03
CA GLY A 264 -12.11 5.37 28.82
C GLY A 264 -11.06 6.22 28.08
N PHE A 265 -11.49 7.10 27.16
CA PHE A 265 -10.60 8.05 26.49
C PHE A 265 -10.55 9.39 27.20
N GLU A 266 -11.68 9.88 27.71
CA GLU A 266 -11.74 11.18 28.40
C GLU A 266 -10.90 11.18 29.68
N GLY A 267 -10.84 10.05 30.39
CA GLY A 267 -9.94 9.86 31.54
C GLY A 267 -8.45 9.96 31.19
N ALA A 268 -8.09 9.71 29.92
CA ALA A 268 -6.74 9.89 29.38
C ALA A 268 -6.53 11.28 28.73
N GLY A 269 -7.50 12.19 28.85
CA GLY A 269 -7.43 13.52 28.26
C GLY A 269 -7.70 13.58 26.74
N ILE A 270 -8.28 12.52 26.17
CA ILE A 270 -8.66 12.45 24.76
C ILE A 270 -10.16 12.68 24.64
N ALA A 271 -10.57 13.73 23.93
CA ALA A 271 -11.98 14.06 23.76
C ALA A 271 -12.69 13.00 22.88
N VAL A 272 -13.96 12.71 23.17
CA VAL A 272 -14.77 11.81 22.33
C VAL A 272 -15.93 12.58 21.69
N VAL A 273 -16.03 12.49 20.37
CA VAL A 273 -17.11 13.09 19.58
C VAL A 273 -17.89 11.99 18.89
N ASP A 274 -19.19 11.92 19.12
CA ASP A 274 -20.07 10.93 18.50
C ASP A 274 -20.68 11.49 17.20
N LEU A 275 -20.35 10.88 16.07
CA LEU A 275 -20.89 11.18 14.73
C LEU A 275 -21.39 9.88 14.08
N CYS A 276 -22.30 9.18 14.77
CA CYS A 276 -22.78 7.86 14.36
C CYS A 276 -23.43 7.86 12.97
N CYS A 277 -23.02 6.92 12.13
CA CYS A 277 -23.59 6.65 10.81
C CYS A 277 -24.06 5.19 10.73
N GLU A 278 -25.01 4.92 9.84
CA GLU A 278 -25.40 3.54 9.54
C GLU A 278 -24.28 2.83 8.78
N ASP A 279 -23.97 1.59 9.16
CA ASP A 279 -22.89 0.82 8.57
C ASP A 279 -23.17 0.53 7.09
N GLY A 280 -22.19 0.79 6.22
CA GLY A 280 -22.30 0.64 4.78
C GLY A 280 -23.12 1.73 4.05
N ALA A 281 -23.70 2.71 4.77
CA ALA A 281 -24.44 3.81 4.16
C ALA A 281 -23.58 5.09 4.04
N PRO A 282 -23.77 5.92 2.99
CA PRO A 282 -23.16 7.25 2.94
C PRO A 282 -23.60 8.13 4.13
N PRO A 283 -22.70 8.91 4.75
CA PRO A 283 -23.06 9.77 5.86
C PRO A 283 -24.01 10.91 5.43
N PRO A 284 -24.97 11.31 6.27
CA PRO A 284 -25.78 12.51 6.04
C PRO A 284 -24.93 13.78 5.89
N VAL A 285 -25.41 14.73 5.09
CA VAL A 285 -24.66 15.97 4.79
C VAL A 285 -24.33 16.79 6.04
N ASP A 286 -25.22 16.80 7.03
CA ASP A 286 -24.99 17.52 8.30
C ASP A 286 -23.95 16.83 9.18
N VAL A 287 -23.79 15.50 9.08
CA VAL A 287 -22.71 14.76 9.72
C VAL A 287 -21.37 15.09 9.05
N VAL A 288 -21.34 15.10 7.72
CA VAL A 288 -20.14 15.49 6.95
C VAL A 288 -19.72 16.93 7.27
N ALA A 289 -20.67 17.86 7.43
CA ALA A 289 -20.35 19.25 7.76
C ALA A 289 -19.82 19.45 9.19
N LYS A 290 -20.11 18.52 10.11
CA LYS A 290 -19.60 18.54 11.49
C LYS A 290 -18.22 17.91 11.63
N PHE A 291 -17.89 16.97 10.75
CA PHE A 291 -16.59 16.30 10.70
C PHE A 291 -15.50 17.22 10.12
#